data_AF-A0A842JD50-F1
#
_entry.id   AF-A0A842JD50-F1
#
_cell.length_a   1.000
_cell.length_b   1.000
_cell.length_c   1.000
_cell.angle_alpha   90.00
_cell.angle_beta   90.00
_cell.angle_gamma   90.00
#
_symmetry.space_group_name_H-M   'P 1'
#
loop_
_entity.id
_entity.type
_entity.pdbx_description
1 polymer ?
#
loop_
_entity_poly.entity_id
_entity_poly.type
_entity_poly.pdbx_seq_one_letter_code
_entity_poly.pdbx_strand_id
1 'polypeptide(L)'
;MPVNNPTRRTFIIGGAALLASVVAGAGVRPFVAEADVLRPPGALPESDFMARCIKCERCISVCPTDVLEPLGIEGGLLQARTPVVSFAGDSCTFCDKCREVCPTAAIGAVDPYAPERGRIGAAILHEDRCLAFLETNSCGICVDACPYEALSFDAGRRPVVDEAKCNGCGECVKICPANVFTSFSGGKARGIEVVTEKTFRAGEDAR
;
A
#
# COMPACT_ATOMS: atom_id res chain seq x y z
N MET A 1 46.88 3.50 -31.70
CA MET A 1 46.28 3.96 -30.42
C MET A 1 46.92 3.13 -29.31
N PRO A 2 47.77 3.68 -28.43
CA PRO A 2 48.42 2.89 -27.39
C PRO A 2 47.42 2.55 -26.27
N VAL A 3 47.39 1.28 -25.89
CA VAL A 3 46.58 0.77 -24.78
C VAL A 3 47.36 1.01 -23.49
N ASN A 4 46.91 1.95 -22.65
CA ASN A 4 47.48 2.16 -21.32
C ASN A 4 46.99 1.06 -20.38
N ASN A 5 47.90 0.20 -19.92
CA ASN A 5 47.61 -0.86 -18.96
C ASN A 5 47.61 -0.26 -17.53
N PRO A 6 46.52 -0.39 -16.75
CA PRO A 6 46.44 0.23 -15.43
C PRO A 6 47.53 -0.30 -14.48
N THR A 7 48.26 0.61 -13.84
CA THR A 7 49.36 0.28 -12.94
C THR A 7 48.85 -0.43 -11.67
N ARG A 8 49.70 -1.27 -11.06
CA ARG A 8 49.38 -2.04 -9.84
C ARG A 8 48.85 -1.18 -8.69
N ARG A 9 49.29 0.09 -8.60
CA ARG A 9 48.77 1.08 -7.65
C ARG A 9 47.32 1.48 -7.93
N THR A 10 46.95 1.62 -9.20
CA THR A 10 45.56 1.93 -9.61
C THR A 10 44.62 0.79 -9.27
N PHE A 11 45.07 -0.46 -9.41
CA PHE A 11 44.31 -1.64 -8.97
C PHE A 11 44.14 -1.72 -7.45
N ILE A 12 45.19 -1.43 -6.68
CA ILE A 12 45.12 -1.46 -5.21
C ILE A 12 44.23 -0.34 -4.67
N ILE A 13 44.37 0.87 -5.22
CA ILE A 13 43.56 2.02 -4.80
C ILE A 13 42.09 1.83 -5.20
N GLY A 14 41.83 1.35 -6.43
CA GLY A 14 40.48 1.03 -6.88
C GLY A 14 39.83 -0.09 -6.07
N GLY A 15 40.58 -1.16 -5.77
CA GLY A 15 40.12 -2.26 -4.93
C GLY A 15 39.86 -1.85 -3.48
N ALA A 16 40.73 -1.01 -2.90
CA ALA A 16 40.54 -0.48 -1.55
C ALA A 16 39.33 0.47 -1.46
N ALA A 17 39.10 1.30 -2.48
CA ALA A 17 37.94 2.19 -2.54
C ALA A 17 36.62 1.42 -2.68
N LEU A 18 36.59 0.35 -3.49
CA LEU A 18 35.45 -0.57 -3.61
C LEU A 18 35.17 -1.31 -2.30
N LEU A 19 36.21 -1.84 -1.64
CA LEU A 19 36.05 -2.50 -0.35
C LEU A 19 35.59 -1.53 0.75
N ALA A 20 36.13 -0.32 0.78
CA ALA A 20 35.75 0.70 1.76
C ALA A 20 34.29 1.14 1.60
N SER A 21 33.77 1.21 0.36
CA SER A 21 32.36 1.58 0.11
C SER A 21 31.37 0.46 0.47
N VAL A 22 31.78 -0.81 0.33
CA VAL A 22 31.00 -1.96 0.82
C VAL A 22 31.02 -2.02 2.36
N VAL A 23 32.19 -1.85 2.99
CA VAL A 23 32.34 -1.92 4.46
C VAL A 23 31.69 -0.73 5.15
N ALA A 24 31.73 0.48 4.56
CA ALA A 24 31.08 1.67 5.12
C ALA A 24 29.54 1.68 4.93
N GLY A 25 28.96 0.62 4.36
CA GLY A 25 27.51 0.51 4.15
C GLY A 25 26.92 1.52 3.15
N ALA A 26 27.77 2.30 2.48
CA ALA A 26 27.36 3.37 1.57
C ALA A 26 26.62 2.85 0.32
N GLY A 27 26.75 1.56 0.00
CA GLY A 27 26.01 0.88 -1.07
C GLY A 27 24.84 -0.01 -0.63
N VAL A 28 24.61 -0.20 0.68
CA VAL A 28 23.66 -1.21 1.21
C VAL A 28 22.30 -0.63 1.58
N ARG A 29 22.24 0.69 1.84
CA ARG A 29 21.01 1.37 2.27
C ARG A 29 19.79 1.24 1.34
N PRO A 30 19.90 1.22 -0.01
CA PRO A 30 18.69 1.13 -0.84
C PRO A 30 18.05 -0.28 -0.84
N PHE A 31 18.71 -1.31 -0.30
CA PHE A 31 18.19 -2.69 -0.32
C PHE A 31 17.33 -3.06 0.91
N VAL A 32 17.30 -2.23 1.95
CA VAL A 32 16.66 -2.54 3.25
C VAL A 32 15.46 -1.62 3.55
N ALA A 33 15.07 -0.74 2.63
CA ALA A 33 13.84 0.02 2.84
C ALA A 33 12.62 -0.90 2.65
N GLU A 34 12.00 -1.35 3.75
CA GLU A 34 10.65 -1.91 3.69
C GLU A 34 9.66 -0.82 3.25
N ALA A 35 9.05 -1.02 2.09
CA ALA A 35 7.92 -0.24 1.64
C ALA A 35 6.71 -0.52 2.54
N ASP A 36 6.05 0.57 2.94
CA ASP A 36 4.79 0.54 3.68
C ASP A 36 3.66 0.34 2.67
N VAL A 37 3.19 -0.90 2.53
CA VAL A 37 2.26 -1.30 1.46
C VAL A 37 1.04 -2.04 2.00
N LEU A 38 -0.08 -1.90 1.30
CA LEU A 38 -1.30 -2.65 1.60
C LEU A 38 -1.14 -4.10 1.16
N ARG A 39 -1.36 -5.03 2.09
CA ARG A 39 -1.30 -6.46 1.81
C ARG A 39 -2.69 -7.04 1.51
N PRO A 40 -2.76 -8.18 0.79
CA PRO A 40 -4.02 -8.89 0.55
C PRO A 40 -4.78 -9.18 1.86
N PRO A 41 -6.12 -9.33 1.79
CA PRO A 41 -6.93 -9.58 2.98
C PRO A 41 -6.49 -10.85 3.72
N GLY A 42 -6.29 -10.73 5.04
CA GLY A 42 -5.87 -11.85 5.89
C GLY A 42 -4.39 -12.22 5.72
N ALA A 43 -3.56 -11.33 5.17
CA ALA A 43 -2.11 -11.47 5.20
C ALA A 43 -1.60 -11.50 6.64
N LEU A 44 -0.54 -12.27 6.86
CA LEU A 44 0.20 -12.25 8.12
C LEU A 44 0.89 -10.89 8.34
N PRO A 45 1.31 -10.58 9.59
CA PRO A 45 2.21 -9.46 9.85
C PRO A 45 3.42 -9.47 8.92
N GLU A 46 3.92 -8.30 8.54
CA GLU A 46 4.87 -8.14 7.43
C GLU A 46 6.10 -9.07 7.53
N SER A 47 6.70 -9.24 8.71
CA SER A 47 7.84 -10.15 8.90
C SER A 47 7.51 -11.61 8.58
N ASP A 48 6.35 -12.08 9.04
CA ASP A 48 5.89 -13.46 8.85
C ASP A 48 5.39 -13.67 7.42
N PHE A 49 4.74 -12.67 6.85
CA PHE A 49 4.34 -12.66 5.45
C PHE A 49 5.56 -12.80 4.54
N MET A 50 6.61 -12.02 4.78
CA MET A 50 7.84 -12.07 3.99
C MET A 50 8.60 -13.40 4.16
N ALA A 51 8.53 -14.02 5.35
CA ALA A 51 9.12 -15.34 5.58
C ALA A 51 8.37 -16.48 4.86
N ARG A 52 7.07 -16.32 4.56
CA ARG A 52 6.23 -17.37 3.97
C ARG A 52 5.85 -17.15 2.51
N CYS A 53 5.84 -15.91 2.03
CA CYS A 53 5.44 -15.59 0.67
C CYS A 53 6.52 -16.07 -0.32
N ILE A 54 6.20 -17.10 -1.08
CA ILE A 54 7.09 -17.65 -2.12
C ILE A 54 6.96 -16.93 -3.48
N LYS A 55 6.26 -15.78 -3.53
CA LYS A 55 6.10 -14.95 -4.73
C LYS A 55 5.56 -15.71 -5.96
N CYS A 56 4.64 -16.65 -5.72
CA CYS A 56 4.06 -17.50 -6.77
C CYS A 56 2.94 -16.84 -7.60
N GLU A 57 2.51 -15.63 -7.23
CA GLU A 57 1.50 -14.82 -7.93
C GLU A 57 0.10 -15.47 -8.09
N ARG A 58 -0.15 -16.63 -7.47
CA ARG A 58 -1.46 -17.31 -7.51
C ARG A 58 -2.60 -16.42 -7.04
N CYS A 59 -2.40 -15.72 -5.92
CA CYS A 59 -3.39 -14.78 -5.36
C CYS A 59 -3.75 -13.65 -6.33
N ILE A 60 -2.77 -13.13 -7.07
CA ILE A 60 -2.96 -12.11 -8.11
C ILE A 60 -3.78 -12.71 -9.26
N SER A 61 -3.38 -13.88 -9.78
CA SER A 61 -4.04 -14.51 -10.92
C SER A 61 -5.50 -14.91 -10.71
N VAL A 62 -5.94 -15.09 -9.46
CA VAL A 62 -7.33 -15.46 -9.14
C VAL A 62 -8.18 -14.29 -8.64
N CYS A 63 -7.60 -13.08 -8.56
CA CYS A 63 -8.31 -11.90 -8.10
C CYS A 63 -9.35 -11.47 -9.15
N PRO A 64 -10.66 -11.53 -8.87
CA PRO A 64 -11.68 -11.24 -9.88
C PRO A 64 -11.86 -9.75 -10.16
N THR A 65 -11.36 -8.88 -9.27
CA THR A 65 -11.46 -7.41 -9.37
C THR A 65 -10.14 -6.76 -9.75
N ASP A 66 -9.09 -7.55 -10.01
CA ASP A 66 -7.74 -7.08 -10.39
C ASP A 66 -7.15 -6.03 -9.42
N VAL A 67 -7.56 -6.03 -8.15
CA VAL A 67 -7.01 -5.13 -7.12
C VAL A 67 -5.69 -5.61 -6.54
N LEU A 68 -5.28 -6.84 -6.88
CA LEU A 68 -3.99 -7.39 -6.47
C LEU A 68 -2.98 -7.24 -7.59
N GLU A 69 -1.87 -6.58 -7.32
CA GLU A 69 -0.77 -6.41 -8.27
C GLU A 69 0.57 -6.80 -7.66
N PRO A 70 1.58 -7.21 -8.46
CA PRO A 70 2.92 -7.44 -7.95
C PRO A 70 3.57 -6.10 -7.61
N LEU A 71 4.12 -5.98 -6.40
CA LEU A 71 4.92 -4.82 -6.02
C LEU A 71 6.14 -4.69 -6.94
N GLY A 72 6.36 -3.51 -7.49
CA GLY A 72 7.53 -3.23 -8.31
C GLY A 72 8.82 -3.16 -7.49
N ILE A 73 9.93 -2.94 -8.18
CA ILE A 73 11.26 -2.88 -7.56
C ILE A 73 11.49 -1.59 -6.77
N GLU A 74 10.70 -0.56 -7.05
CA GLU A 74 10.66 0.71 -6.33
C GLU A 74 10.23 0.52 -4.87
N GLY A 75 9.45 -0.52 -4.57
CA GLY A 75 9.10 -0.94 -3.22
C GLY A 75 10.20 -1.74 -2.50
N GLY A 76 11.42 -1.79 -3.05
CA GLY A 76 12.54 -2.52 -2.48
C GLY A 76 12.68 -3.93 -3.06
N LEU A 77 13.93 -4.36 -3.31
CA LEU A 77 14.20 -5.64 -3.98
C LEU A 77 13.67 -6.85 -3.20
N LEU A 78 13.68 -6.78 -1.86
CA LEU A 78 13.21 -7.87 -1.02
C LEU A 78 11.70 -8.08 -1.16
N GLN A 79 10.90 -7.01 -1.18
CA GLN A 79 9.44 -7.09 -1.32
C GLN A 79 8.98 -7.14 -2.79
N ALA A 80 9.85 -6.89 -3.76
CA ALA A 80 9.49 -6.98 -5.18
C ALA A 80 8.79 -8.31 -5.53
N ARG A 81 7.75 -8.23 -6.37
CA ARG A 81 6.85 -9.32 -6.79
C ARG A 81 6.00 -9.97 -5.70
N THR A 82 5.99 -9.41 -4.49
CA THR A 82 4.98 -9.79 -3.50
C THR A 82 3.65 -9.11 -3.85
N PRO A 83 2.51 -9.74 -3.55
CA PRO A 83 1.20 -9.15 -3.84
C PRO A 83 0.94 -7.93 -2.94
N VAL A 84 0.43 -6.87 -3.54
CA VAL A 84 -0.07 -5.66 -2.87
C VAL A 84 -1.48 -5.34 -3.35
N VAL A 85 -2.23 -4.63 -2.52
CA VAL A 85 -3.57 -4.14 -2.87
C VAL A 85 -3.46 -2.73 -3.46
N SER A 86 -4.10 -2.52 -4.60
CA SER A 86 -4.14 -1.26 -5.32
C SER A 86 -5.57 -0.94 -5.75
N PHE A 87 -6.06 0.23 -5.36
CA PHE A 87 -7.42 0.70 -5.65
C PHE A 87 -7.46 1.63 -6.88
N ALA A 88 -6.55 1.43 -7.83
CA ALA A 88 -6.53 2.21 -9.06
C ALA A 88 -7.81 1.99 -9.88
N GLY A 89 -8.20 0.72 -10.07
CA GLY A 89 -9.36 0.32 -10.89
C GLY A 89 -10.63 -0.05 -10.10
N ASP A 90 -10.52 -0.94 -9.12
CA ASP A 90 -11.67 -1.51 -8.39
C ASP A 90 -11.40 -1.64 -6.88
N SER A 91 -12.25 -2.35 -6.14
CA SER A 91 -12.17 -2.60 -4.70
C SER A 91 -12.03 -4.09 -4.37
N CYS A 92 -11.65 -4.39 -3.12
CA CYS A 92 -11.63 -5.75 -2.60
C CYS A 92 -13.01 -6.14 -2.11
N THR A 93 -13.60 -7.17 -2.71
CA THR A 93 -14.93 -7.71 -2.35
C THR A 93 -14.88 -8.77 -1.26
N PHE A 94 -13.71 -9.10 -0.72
CA PHE A 94 -13.49 -10.21 0.22
C PHE A 94 -14.06 -11.55 -0.25
N CYS A 95 -13.90 -11.86 -1.54
CA CYS A 95 -14.34 -13.15 -2.12
C CYS A 95 -13.49 -14.37 -1.74
N ASP A 96 -12.49 -14.21 -0.86
CA ASP A 96 -11.58 -15.24 -0.32
C ASP A 96 -10.72 -16.07 -1.30
N LYS A 97 -10.92 -15.96 -2.62
CA LYS A 97 -10.14 -16.70 -3.62
C LYS A 97 -8.62 -16.61 -3.43
N CYS A 98 -8.09 -15.43 -3.09
CA CYS A 98 -6.65 -15.24 -2.88
C CYS A 98 -6.12 -15.98 -1.63
N ARG A 99 -6.97 -16.19 -0.62
CA ARG A 99 -6.67 -16.94 0.61
C ARG A 99 -6.65 -18.43 0.34
N GLU A 100 -7.64 -18.91 -0.43
CA GLU A 100 -7.78 -20.33 -0.78
C GLU A 100 -6.61 -20.87 -1.60
N VAL A 101 -6.03 -20.05 -2.48
CA VAL A 101 -4.93 -20.48 -3.36
C VAL A 101 -3.54 -20.30 -2.76
N CYS A 102 -3.39 -19.76 -1.55
CA CYS A 102 -2.10 -19.48 -0.93
C CYS A 102 -1.47 -20.76 -0.35
N PRO A 103 -0.42 -21.34 -0.98
CA PRO A 103 0.09 -22.65 -0.57
C PRO A 103 0.88 -22.62 0.75
N THR A 104 1.35 -21.45 1.18
CA THR A 104 2.17 -21.27 2.38
C THR A 104 1.42 -20.63 3.54
N ALA A 105 0.12 -20.37 3.37
CA ALA A 105 -0.71 -19.62 4.31
C ALA A 105 -0.08 -18.26 4.71
N ALA A 106 0.64 -17.62 3.79
CA ALA A 106 1.07 -16.22 3.94
C ALA A 106 -0.14 -15.27 3.93
N ILE A 107 -1.22 -15.70 3.27
CA ILE A 107 -2.53 -15.03 3.18
C ILE A 107 -3.59 -16.03 3.65
N GLY A 108 -4.54 -15.58 4.45
CA GLY A 108 -5.72 -16.34 4.87
C GLY A 108 -5.67 -16.98 6.25
N ALA A 109 -4.53 -16.90 6.95
CA ALA A 109 -4.36 -17.41 8.32
C ALA A 109 -4.93 -16.48 9.39
N VAL A 110 -5.28 -15.24 9.02
CA VAL A 110 -5.88 -14.23 9.91
C VAL A 110 -7.24 -13.85 9.38
N ASP A 111 -8.18 -13.59 10.28
CA ASP A 111 -9.50 -13.06 9.92
C ASP A 111 -9.35 -11.63 9.36
N PRO A 112 -9.69 -11.39 8.08
CA PRO A 112 -9.58 -10.06 7.49
C PRO A 112 -10.54 -9.03 8.08
N TYR A 113 -11.59 -9.48 8.79
CA TYR A 113 -12.54 -8.61 9.47
C TYR A 113 -12.11 -8.23 10.89
N ALA A 114 -11.03 -8.82 11.40
CA ALA A 114 -10.44 -8.43 12.67
C ALA A 114 -9.60 -7.15 12.50
N PRO A 115 -10.05 -5.98 13.01
CA PRO A 115 -9.41 -4.68 12.75
C PRO A 115 -7.96 -4.63 13.23
N GLU A 116 -7.63 -5.37 14.28
CA GLU A 116 -6.30 -5.32 14.91
C GLU A 116 -5.25 -6.22 14.28
N ARG A 117 -5.62 -7.15 13.38
CA ARG A 117 -4.67 -8.17 12.90
C ARG A 117 -4.75 -8.47 11.41
N GLY A 118 -5.91 -8.29 10.75
CA GLY A 118 -6.12 -8.83 9.41
C GLY A 118 -6.71 -7.86 8.38
N ARG A 119 -7.08 -6.64 8.78
CA ARG A 119 -7.59 -5.64 7.84
C ARG A 119 -6.53 -5.27 6.80
N ILE A 120 -6.96 -4.93 5.60
CA ILE A 120 -6.07 -4.52 4.50
C ILE A 120 -5.37 -3.20 4.85
N GLY A 121 -6.12 -2.30 5.48
CA GLY A 121 -5.70 -0.97 5.90
C GLY A 121 -6.87 -0.18 6.48
N ALA A 122 -6.66 1.11 6.69
CA ALA A 122 -7.67 2.03 7.21
C ALA A 122 -7.89 3.19 6.22
N ALA A 123 -9.15 3.59 6.04
CA ALA A 123 -9.48 4.73 5.19
C ALA A 123 -9.17 6.05 5.91
N ILE A 124 -8.53 6.97 5.21
CA ILE A 124 -8.28 8.34 5.65
C ILE A 124 -8.88 9.33 4.66
N LEU A 125 -9.48 10.39 5.21
CA LEU A 125 -10.01 11.50 4.44
C LEU A 125 -8.97 12.62 4.36
N HIS A 126 -8.86 13.20 3.17
CA HIS A 126 -7.94 14.27 2.88
C HIS A 126 -8.75 15.56 2.73
N GLU A 127 -8.75 16.40 3.77
CA GLU A 127 -9.58 17.61 3.84
C GLU A 127 -9.28 18.60 2.71
N ASP A 128 -8.03 18.63 2.26
CA ASP A 128 -7.52 19.45 1.16
C ASP A 128 -8.01 19.01 -0.23
N ARG A 129 -8.62 17.83 -0.35
CA ARG A 129 -9.05 17.22 -1.61
C ARG A 129 -10.49 16.73 -1.60
N CYS A 130 -11.07 16.53 -0.42
CA CYS A 130 -12.42 16.00 -0.28
C CYS A 130 -13.46 17.07 -0.64
N LEU A 131 -14.32 16.76 -1.61
CA LEU A 131 -15.36 17.69 -2.08
C LEU A 131 -16.36 18.09 -0.98
N ALA A 132 -16.56 17.24 0.02
CA ALA A 132 -17.38 17.56 1.19
C ALA A 132 -16.76 18.68 2.04
N PHE A 133 -15.43 18.76 2.12
CA PHE A 133 -14.69 19.79 2.86
C PHE A 133 -14.48 21.06 2.03
N LEU A 134 -14.25 20.93 0.71
CA LEU A 134 -13.88 22.05 -0.14
C LEU A 134 -15.05 22.88 -0.64
N GLU A 135 -16.08 22.24 -1.22
CA GLU A 135 -16.97 22.98 -2.14
C GLU A 135 -18.47 22.93 -1.83
N THR A 136 -19.01 21.96 -1.08
CA THR A 136 -20.50 21.83 -1.04
C THR A 136 -21.17 21.23 0.21
N ASN A 137 -20.48 20.68 1.21
CA ASN A 137 -21.12 19.89 2.29
C ASN A 137 -22.13 18.81 1.79
N SER A 138 -22.07 18.45 0.50
CA SER A 138 -23.09 17.63 -0.16
C SER A 138 -22.55 16.30 -0.65
N CYS A 139 -21.24 16.19 -0.83
CA CYS A 139 -20.61 14.94 -1.26
C CYS A 139 -20.67 13.91 -0.12
N GLY A 140 -21.34 12.80 -0.40
CA GLY A 140 -21.61 11.74 0.57
C GLY A 140 -21.43 10.32 0.02
N ILE A 141 -21.01 10.19 -1.23
CA ILE A 141 -21.08 8.92 -1.97
C ILE A 141 -20.25 7.80 -1.34
N CYS A 142 -19.17 8.13 -0.63
CA CYS A 142 -18.39 7.15 0.12
C CYS A 142 -19.15 6.58 1.32
N VAL A 143 -19.98 7.40 1.99
CA VAL A 143 -20.84 6.96 3.10
C VAL A 143 -21.90 6.00 2.56
N ASP A 144 -22.58 6.38 1.49
CA ASP A 144 -23.66 5.57 0.88
C ASP A 144 -23.15 4.26 0.28
N ALA A 145 -21.94 4.26 -0.29
CA ALA A 145 -21.35 3.09 -0.94
C ALA A 145 -20.72 2.09 0.05
N CYS A 146 -20.46 2.47 1.30
CA CYS A 146 -19.71 1.62 2.24
C CYS A 146 -20.54 0.39 2.65
N PRO A 147 -20.16 -0.83 2.23
CA PRO A 147 -20.95 -2.02 2.55
C PRO A 147 -20.79 -2.48 4.02
N TYR A 148 -19.86 -1.86 4.76
CA TYR A 148 -19.53 -2.19 6.14
C TYR A 148 -19.96 -1.10 7.13
N GLU A 149 -20.66 -0.06 6.66
CA GLU A 149 -21.12 1.07 7.49
C GLU A 149 -20.00 1.71 8.33
N ALA A 150 -18.78 1.71 7.78
CA ALA A 150 -17.59 2.27 8.42
C ALA A 150 -17.42 3.77 8.17
N LEU A 151 -18.36 4.38 7.45
CA LEU A 151 -18.38 5.80 7.13
C LEU A 151 -19.71 6.38 7.60
N SER A 152 -19.65 7.55 8.22
CA SER A 152 -20.83 8.30 8.66
C SER A 152 -20.59 9.80 8.49
N PHE A 153 -21.55 10.64 8.89
CA PHE A 153 -21.40 12.08 8.83
C PHE A 153 -21.29 12.69 10.21
N ASP A 154 -20.38 13.66 10.35
CA ASP A 154 -20.33 14.52 11.53
C ASP A 154 -21.44 15.59 11.52
N ALA A 155 -21.47 16.42 12.57
CA ALA A 155 -22.43 17.52 12.71
C ALA A 155 -22.34 18.55 11.57
N GLY A 156 -21.19 18.65 10.90
CA GLY A 156 -20.94 19.54 9.77
C GLY A 156 -21.26 18.92 8.41
N ARG A 157 -21.91 17.74 8.37
CA ARG A 157 -22.17 16.98 7.13
C ARG A 157 -20.89 16.55 6.41
N ARG A 158 -19.78 16.38 7.13
CA ARG A 158 -18.53 15.86 6.57
C ARG A 158 -18.40 14.37 6.85
N PRO A 159 -17.91 13.57 5.90
CA PRO A 159 -17.69 12.16 6.13
C PRO A 159 -16.64 11.97 7.25
N VAL A 160 -16.84 10.97 8.08
CA VAL A 160 -15.90 10.50 9.11
C VAL A 160 -15.81 8.99 9.03
N VAL A 161 -14.62 8.44 9.28
CA VAL A 161 -14.35 7.00 9.23
C VAL A 161 -14.41 6.44 10.66
N ASP A 162 -15.22 5.40 10.85
CA ASP A 162 -15.20 4.55 12.03
C ASP A 162 -14.13 3.46 11.83
N GLU A 163 -12.99 3.64 12.50
CA GLU A 163 -11.84 2.75 12.41
C GLU A 163 -12.19 1.31 12.81
N ALA A 164 -13.03 1.14 13.83
CA ALA A 164 -13.36 -0.19 14.36
C ALA A 164 -14.14 -1.05 13.35
N LYS A 165 -14.81 -0.41 12.39
CA LYS A 165 -15.53 -1.08 11.30
C LYS A 165 -14.76 -1.10 9.99
N CYS A 166 -13.79 -0.20 9.80
CA CYS A 166 -13.06 -0.08 8.56
C CYS A 166 -12.11 -1.28 8.37
N ASN A 167 -12.32 -2.03 7.28
CA ASN A 167 -11.50 -3.17 6.90
C ASN A 167 -10.55 -2.89 5.71
N GLY A 168 -10.57 -1.65 5.19
CA GLY A 168 -9.72 -1.24 4.07
C GLY A 168 -10.14 -1.81 2.71
N CYS A 169 -11.41 -2.17 2.51
CA CYS A 169 -11.90 -2.74 1.23
C CYS A 169 -11.67 -1.85 -0.01
N GLY A 170 -11.58 -0.53 0.18
CA GLY A 170 -11.35 0.43 -0.89
C GLY A 170 -12.58 0.80 -1.73
N GLU A 171 -13.80 0.36 -1.39
CA GLU A 171 -15.03 0.76 -2.12
C GLU A 171 -15.21 2.29 -2.11
N CYS A 172 -14.91 2.93 -0.98
CA CYS A 172 -14.94 4.38 -0.85
C CYS A 172 -13.92 5.09 -1.74
N VAL A 173 -12.76 4.48 -1.98
CA VAL A 173 -11.71 5.02 -2.86
C VAL A 173 -12.14 4.88 -4.32
N LYS A 174 -12.61 3.69 -4.71
CA LYS A 174 -13.11 3.41 -6.06
C LYS A 174 -14.18 4.41 -6.50
N ILE A 175 -15.17 4.68 -5.64
CA ILE A 175 -16.30 5.55 -5.99
C ILE A 175 -15.99 7.05 -5.85
N CYS A 176 -14.85 7.42 -5.25
CA CYS A 176 -14.53 8.82 -4.98
C CYS A 176 -14.31 9.61 -6.29
N PRO A 177 -15.12 10.65 -6.57
CA PRO A 177 -15.02 11.39 -7.82
C PRO A 177 -14.02 12.55 -7.76
N ALA A 178 -13.36 12.77 -6.61
CA ALA A 178 -12.52 13.94 -6.38
C ALA A 178 -11.38 14.08 -7.41
N ASN A 179 -10.79 12.97 -7.85
CA ASN A 179 -9.77 12.97 -8.90
C ASN A 179 -10.32 13.47 -10.25
N VAL A 180 -11.58 13.16 -10.59
CA VAL A 180 -12.24 13.64 -11.80
C VAL A 180 -12.52 15.15 -11.72
N PHE A 181 -13.06 15.62 -10.60
CA PHE A 181 -13.37 17.04 -10.42
C PHE A 181 -12.13 17.93 -10.30
N THR A 182 -11.04 17.42 -9.72
CA THR A 182 -9.77 18.15 -9.58
C THR A 182 -8.82 17.97 -10.76
N SER A 183 -9.20 17.17 -11.77
CA SER A 183 -8.36 16.89 -12.95
C SER A 183 -7.94 18.16 -13.71
N PHE A 184 -8.81 19.18 -13.77
CA PHE A 184 -8.49 20.45 -14.44
C PHE A 184 -7.34 21.22 -13.75
N SER A 185 -7.22 21.07 -12.43
CA SER A 185 -6.14 21.64 -11.62
C SER A 185 -4.90 20.74 -11.57
N GLY A 186 -4.85 19.67 -12.37
CA GLY A 186 -3.78 18.67 -12.34
C GLY A 186 -3.87 17.69 -11.16
N GLY A 187 -4.96 17.72 -10.39
CA GLY A 187 -5.21 16.78 -9.31
C GLY A 187 -5.45 15.37 -9.85
N LYS A 188 -4.56 14.42 -9.51
CA LYS A 188 -4.73 13.00 -9.84
C LYS A 188 -5.26 12.17 -8.67
N ALA A 189 -5.35 12.79 -7.50
CA ALA A 189 -5.58 12.09 -6.25
C ALA A 189 -7.03 12.22 -5.79
N ARG A 190 -7.49 11.18 -5.08
CA ARG A 190 -8.84 11.13 -4.50
C ARG A 190 -8.87 11.85 -3.16
N GLY A 191 -10.07 12.23 -2.72
CA GLY A 191 -10.30 12.86 -1.41
C GLY A 191 -10.34 11.87 -0.24
N ILE A 192 -10.29 10.58 -0.55
CA ILE A 192 -10.20 9.47 0.42
C ILE A 192 -9.22 8.44 -0.13
N GLU A 193 -8.45 7.85 0.77
CA GLU A 193 -7.41 6.87 0.49
C GLU A 193 -7.45 5.77 1.56
N VAL A 194 -7.04 4.55 1.21
CA VAL A 194 -6.78 3.50 2.21
C VAL A 194 -5.27 3.44 2.42
N VAL A 195 -4.85 3.57 3.67
CA VAL A 195 -3.44 3.52 4.07
C VAL A 195 -3.19 2.34 4.99
N THR A 196 -1.92 1.98 5.17
CA THR A 196 -1.54 0.91 6.08
C THR A 196 -1.82 1.31 7.53
N GLU A 197 -1.89 0.31 8.41
CA GLU A 197 -2.02 0.52 9.86
C GLU A 197 -0.92 1.45 10.42
N LYS A 198 0.30 1.26 9.93
CA LYS A 198 1.46 2.05 10.33
C LYS A 198 1.27 3.52 9.97
N THR A 199 0.86 3.80 8.73
CA THR A 199 0.61 5.17 8.26
C THR A 199 -0.60 5.78 8.98
N PHE A 200 -1.66 5.01 9.21
CA PHE A 200 -2.85 5.46 9.92
C PHE A 200 -2.52 5.98 11.33
N ARG A 201 -1.86 5.15 12.15
CA ARG A 201 -1.49 5.50 13.54
C ARG A 201 -0.52 6.69 13.61
N ALA A 202 0.43 6.76 12.67
CA ALA A 202 1.35 7.90 12.61
C ALA A 202 0.63 9.24 12.36
N GLY A 203 -0.52 9.22 11.67
CA GLY A 203 -1.36 10.41 11.44
C GLY A 203 -2.31 10.74 12.60
N GLU A 204 -2.51 9.83 13.55
CA GLU A 204 -3.22 10.11 14.80
C GLU A 204 -2.28 10.76 15.82
N ASP A 205 -1.05 10.25 15.95
CA ASP A 205 -0.03 10.81 16.85
C ASP A 205 0.40 12.24 16.49
N ALA A 206 0.15 12.66 15.24
CA ALA A 206 0.49 13.98 14.72
C ALA A 206 -0.63 15.03 14.86
N ARG A 207 -1.83 14.63 15.30
CA ARG A 207 -3.01 15.52 15.48
C ARG A 207 -3.18 15.94 16.93
#